data_AF-A0A931HVR7-F1
#
_entry.id   AF-A0A931HVR7-F1
#
_cell.length_a   1.000
_cell.length_b   1.000
_cell.length_c   1.000
_cell.angle_alpha   90.00
_cell.angle_beta   90.00
_cell.angle_gamma   90.00
#
_symmetry.space_group_name_H-M   'P 1'
#
loop_
_entity.id
_entity.type
_entity.pdbx_description
1 polymer ?
#
loop_
_entity_poly.entity_id
_entity_poly.type
_entity_poly.pdbx_seq_one_letter_code
_entity_poly.pdbx_strand_id
1 'polypeptide(L)'
;MKIALVCPLTGPLKKYELIIDEIVREMGFGGKIEEFKQEGRKIVYREEDELYLMSTEEMKDAYMDRSIRDHYRNLFSHQSTNQS
;
A
#
# COMPACT_ATOMS: atom_id res chain seq x y z
N MET A 1 19.53 -18.80 1.57
CA MET A 1 19.56 -17.50 2.27
C MET A 1 18.87 -16.49 1.37
N LYS A 2 17.59 -16.15 1.61
CA LYS A 2 16.89 -15.12 0.82
C LYS A 2 17.35 -13.77 1.34
N ILE A 3 18.23 -13.11 0.59
CA ILE A 3 18.64 -11.74 0.87
C ILE A 3 17.43 -10.88 0.52
N ALA A 4 16.67 -10.47 1.54
CA ALA A 4 15.72 -9.38 1.38
C ALA A 4 16.57 -8.13 1.10
N LEU A 5 16.70 -7.80 -0.18
CA LEU A 5 17.42 -6.62 -0.64
C LEU A 5 16.63 -5.41 -0.12
N VAL A 6 17.01 -4.90 1.05
CA VAL A 6 16.49 -3.64 1.58
C VAL A 6 17.13 -2.53 0.76
N CYS A 7 16.67 -2.37 -0.48
CA CYS A 7 17.00 -1.19 -1.27
C CYS A 7 16.41 0.03 -0.54
N PRO A 8 17.15 1.14 -0.43
CA PRO A 8 16.58 2.36 0.11
C PRO A 8 15.34 2.72 -0.72
N LEU A 9 14.23 3.01 -0.04
CA LEU A 9 13.00 3.45 -0.69
C LEU A 9 13.31 4.74 -1.46
N THR A 10 13.13 4.72 -2.77
CA THR A 10 13.34 5.87 -3.66
C THR A 10 12.00 6.41 -4.16
N GLY A 11 11.98 7.70 -4.52
CA GLY A 11 10.81 8.30 -5.17
C GLY A 11 9.54 8.32 -4.30
N PRO A 12 8.35 8.18 -4.91
CA PRO A 12 7.05 8.19 -4.22
C PRO A 12 6.94 7.18 -3.08
N LEU A 13 7.63 6.04 -3.18
CA LEU A 13 7.59 4.98 -2.16
C LEU A 13 8.07 5.46 -0.79
N LYS A 14 9.06 6.35 -0.75
CA LYS A 14 9.56 6.90 0.52
C LYS A 14 8.53 7.82 1.20
N LYS A 15 7.69 8.51 0.41
CA LYS A 15 6.62 9.38 0.92
C LYS A 15 5.48 8.56 1.51
N TYR A 16 5.06 7.52 0.79
CA TYR A 16 3.84 6.76 1.13
C TYR A 16 4.05 5.61 2.13
N GLU A 17 5.29 5.33 2.53
CA GLU A 17 5.59 4.31 3.54
C GLU A 17 4.83 4.55 4.86
N LEU A 18 4.76 5.81 5.32
CA LEU A 18 4.05 6.16 6.54
C LEU A 18 2.54 5.93 6.42
N ILE A 19 1.98 6.22 5.24
CA ILE A 19 0.55 6.01 4.93
C ILE A 19 0.24 4.51 4.91
N ILE A 20 1.11 3.70 4.29
CA ILE A 20 0.99 2.23 4.33
C ILE A 20 0.98 1.73 5.78
N ASP A 21 1.94 2.20 6.59
CA ASP A 21 2.06 1.80 8.00
C ASP A 21 0.83 2.18 8.83
N GLU A 22 0.27 3.36 8.61
CA GLU A 22 -0.94 3.85 9.27
C GLU A 22 -2.15 3.00 8.89
N ILE A 23 -2.40 2.80 7.60
CA ILE A 23 -3.51 1.99 7.09
C ILE A 23 -3.42 0.56 7.64
N VAL A 24 -2.23 -0.05 7.62
CA VAL A 24 -2.03 -1.43 8.10
C VAL A 24 -2.33 -1.55 9.60
N ARG A 25 -1.97 -0.54 10.41
CA ARG A 25 -2.30 -0.51 11.83
C ARG A 25 -3.81 -0.34 12.06
N GLU A 26 -4.44 0.58 11.35
CA GLU A 26 -5.87 0.85 11.46
C GLU A 26 -6.74 -0.35 11.10
N MET A 27 -6.37 -1.08 10.05
CA MET A 27 -7.12 -2.25 9.59
C MET A 27 -6.90 -3.49 10.47
N GLY A 28 -6.00 -3.43 11.44
CA GLY A 28 -5.82 -4.50 12.43
C GLY A 28 -5.35 -5.83 11.84
N PHE A 29 -4.47 -5.80 10.83
CA PHE A 29 -3.93 -7.00 10.19
C PHE A 29 -3.10 -7.85 11.16
N GLY A 30 -3.76 -8.73 11.92
CA GLY A 30 -3.13 -9.62 12.87
C GLY A 30 -2.14 -10.58 12.20
N GLY A 31 -0.86 -10.51 12.58
CA GLY A 31 0.19 -11.47 12.21
C GLY A 31 0.70 -11.40 10.76
N LYS A 32 0.04 -10.65 9.86
CA LYS A 32 0.41 -10.52 8.43
C LYS A 32 0.85 -9.12 8.03
N ILE A 33 1.23 -8.28 9.00
CA ILE A 33 1.61 -6.87 8.81
C ILE A 33 2.59 -6.71 7.64
N GLU A 34 3.65 -7.51 7.58
CA GLU A 34 4.68 -7.37 6.54
C GLU A 34 4.17 -7.73 5.13
N GLU A 35 3.27 -8.71 5.02
CA GLU A 35 2.64 -9.08 3.73
C GLU A 35 1.79 -7.92 3.21
N PHE A 36 0.99 -7.31 4.10
CA PHE A 36 0.19 -6.15 3.72
C PHE A 36 1.04 -4.93 3.38
N LYS A 37 2.13 -4.68 4.12
CA LYS A 37 3.09 -3.62 3.74
C LYS A 37 3.67 -3.86 2.34
N GLN A 38 4.04 -5.09 2.00
CA GLN A 38 4.53 -5.42 0.66
C GLN A 38 3.44 -5.18 -0.41
N GLU A 39 2.20 -5.54 -0.14
CA GLU A 39 1.08 -5.25 -1.04
C GLU A 39 0.85 -3.75 -1.20
N GLY A 40 0.95 -2.96 -0.12
CA GLY A 40 0.84 -1.49 -0.18
C GLY A 40 1.92 -0.86 -1.05
N ARG A 41 3.18 -1.31 -0.91
CA ARG A 41 4.29 -0.85 -1.76
C ARG A 41 4.04 -1.13 -3.25
N LYS A 42 3.45 -2.29 -3.58
CA LYS A 42 3.10 -2.62 -4.97
C LYS A 42 2.09 -1.63 -5.54
N ILE A 43 1.12 -1.19 -4.72
CA ILE A 43 0.13 -0.19 -5.15
C ILE A 43 0.81 1.14 -5.44
N VAL A 44 1.70 1.60 -4.57
CA VAL A 44 2.43 2.85 -4.80
C VAL A 44 3.17 2.86 -6.13
N TYR A 45 3.82 1.76 -6.50
CA TYR A 45 4.47 1.64 -7.80
C TYR A 45 3.48 1.52 -8.96
N ARG A 46 2.38 0.78 -8.78
CA ARG A 46 1.37 0.60 -9.83
C ARG A 46 0.70 1.92 -10.21
N GLU A 47 0.42 2.75 -9.22
CA GLU A 47 -0.29 4.02 -9.40
C GLU A 47 0.66 5.22 -9.54
N GLU A 48 1.97 5.00 -9.65
CA GLU A 48 2.96 6.09 -9.73
C GLU A 48 2.69 7.02 -10.92
N ASP A 49 2.31 6.48 -12.07
CA ASP A 49 2.01 7.25 -13.28
C ASP A 49 0.81 8.19 -13.10
N GLU A 50 -0.21 7.74 -12.37
CA GLU A 50 -1.43 8.51 -12.09
C GLU A 50 -1.15 9.71 -11.17
N LEU A 51 -0.12 9.61 -10.32
CA LEU A 51 0.31 10.73 -9.48
C LEU A 51 0.78 11.93 -10.31
N TYR A 52 1.41 11.70 -11.48
CA TYR A 52 1.88 12.79 -12.34
C TYR A 52 0.74 13.56 -13.01
N LEU A 53 -0.46 12.97 -13.08
CA LEU A 53 -1.65 13.61 -13.65
C LEU A 53 -2.36 14.54 -12.65
N MET A 54 -1.98 14.49 -11.37
CA MET A 54 -2.64 15.25 -10.31
C MET A 54 -1.99 16.61 -10.07
N SER A 55 -2.82 17.64 -9.91
CA SER A 55 -2.37 19.02 -9.86
C SER A 55 -1.79 19.46 -8.50
N THR A 56 -2.15 18.79 -7.40
CA THR A 56 -1.66 19.16 -6.05
C THR A 56 -1.17 17.93 -5.27
N GLU A 57 -0.31 18.17 -4.28
CA GLU A 57 0.20 17.10 -3.42
C GLU A 57 -0.90 16.49 -2.54
N GLU A 58 -1.88 17.28 -2.11
CA GLU A 58 -3.03 16.81 -1.33
C GLU A 58 -3.90 15.84 -2.14
N MET A 59 -4.07 16.10 -3.45
CA MET A 59 -4.78 15.18 -4.34
C MET A 59 -4.04 13.86 -4.49
N LYS A 60 -2.71 13.91 -4.64
CA LYS A 60 -1.86 12.72 -4.72
C LYS A 60 -1.94 11.89 -3.44
N ASP A 61 -1.89 12.55 -2.29
CA ASP A 61 -1.95 11.88 -0.98
C ASP A 61 -3.33 11.23 -0.75
N ALA A 62 -4.42 11.96 -1.02
CA ALA A 62 -5.77 11.44 -0.90
C ALA A 62 -6.04 10.28 -1.88
N TYR A 63 -5.51 10.36 -3.09
CA TYR A 63 -5.62 9.29 -4.08
C TYR A 63 -4.84 8.05 -3.65
N MET A 64 -3.60 8.20 -3.21
CA MET A 64 -2.77 7.07 -2.81
C MET A 64 -3.34 6.36 -1.58
N ASP A 65 -3.79 7.10 -0.56
CA ASP A 65 -4.49 6.51 0.60
C ASP A 65 -5.70 5.67 0.15
N ARG A 66 -6.55 6.22 -0.73
CA ARG A 66 -7.73 5.52 -1.24
C ARG A 66 -7.33 4.25 -2.00
N SER A 67 -6.38 4.34 -2.92
CA SER A 67 -5.93 3.20 -3.73
C SER A 67 -5.38 2.05 -2.88
N ILE A 68 -4.60 2.37 -1.83
CA ILE A 68 -4.08 1.35 -0.90
C ILE A 68 -5.23 0.71 -0.11
N ARG A 69 -6.14 1.51 0.45
CA ARG A 69 -7.29 1.00 1.22
C ARG A 69 -8.20 0.12 0.38
N ASP A 70 -8.49 0.52 -0.86
CA ASP A 70 -9.35 -0.26 -1.75
C ASP A 70 -8.69 -1.58 -2.14
N HIS A 71 -7.39 -1.60 -2.41
CA HIS A 71 -6.64 -2.84 -2.63
C HIS A 71 -6.74 -3.79 -1.43
N TYR A 72 -6.52 -3.26 -0.23
CA TYR A 72 -6.61 -4.05 1.00
C TYR A 72 -8.01 -4.59 1.28
N ARG A 73 -9.05 -3.78 1.07
CA ARG A 73 -10.45 -4.24 1.17
C ARG A 73 -10.73 -5.38 0.20
N ASN A 74 -10.22 -5.29 -1.03
CA ASN A 74 -10.35 -6.34 -2.02
C ASN A 74 -9.60 -7.62 -1.60
N LEU A 75 -8.38 -7.51 -1.08
CA LEU A 75 -7.64 -8.67 -0.57
C LEU A 75 -8.40 -9.36 0.57
N PHE A 76 -9.03 -8.60 1.47
CA PHE A 76 -9.84 -9.15 2.54
C PHE A 76 -11.09 -9.87 2.05
N SER A 77 -11.86 -9.25 1.14
CA SER A 77 -13.09 -9.85 0.62
C SER A 77 -12.83 -11.19 -0.10
N HIS A 78 -11.70 -11.28 -0.81
CA HIS A 78 -11.30 -12.52 -1.49
C HIS A 78 -10.77 -13.59 -0.52
N GLN A 79 -10.18 -13.21 0.62
CA GLN A 79 -9.78 -14.17 1.66
C GLN A 79 -10.98 -14.74 2.43
N SER A 80 -12.03 -13.94 2.67
CA SER A 80 -13.26 -14.41 3.34
C SER A 80 -14.11 -15.34 2.46
N THR A 81 -14.05 -15.19 1.13
CA THR A 81 -14.86 -15.99 0.20
C THR A 81 -14.30 -17.41 0.00
N ASN A 82 -13.00 -17.61 0.18
CA ASN A 82 -12.34 -18.92 0.06
C ASN A 82 -12.36 -19.77 1.35
N GLN A 83 -13.11 -19.34 2.37
CA GLN A 83 -13.29 -20.06 3.64
C GLN A 83 -14.74 -20.56 3.84
N SER A 84 -15.57 -20.57 2.79
CA SER A 84 -16.94 -21.13 2.81
C SER A 84 -17.04 -22.39 1.96
#